data_AF-A0A935RVD1-F1
#
_entry.id   AF-A0A935RVD1-F1
#
_cell.length_a   1.000
_cell.length_b   1.000
_cell.length_c   1.000
_cell.angle_alpha   90.00
_cell.angle_beta   90.00
_cell.angle_gamma   90.00
#
_symmetry.space_group_name_H-M   'P 1'
#
loop_
_entity.id
_entity.type
_entity.pdbx_description
1 polymer ?
#
loop_
_entity_poly.entity_id
_entity_poly.type
_entity_poly.pdbx_seq_one_letter_code
_entity_poly.pdbx_strand_id
1 'polypeptide(L)'
;MALLYIQDKKIDRTDLVDHALEKAEYENCTFINLELSSSDLSGCIFTDCVFEGCNLSLCKLKNTSFKTVQFNHCKLLGLRWDDGNAFFILSRI
;
A
#
# COMPACT_ATOMS: atom_id res chain seq x y z
N MET A 1 -5.60 -7.50 -19.93
CA MET A 1 -5.33 -8.36 -18.75
C MET A 1 -5.83 -7.61 -17.54
N ALA A 2 -6.79 -8.13 -16.79
CA ALA A 2 -7.22 -7.51 -15.54
C ALA A 2 -6.18 -7.83 -14.44
N LEU A 3 -5.97 -6.90 -13.50
CA LEU A 3 -5.24 -7.19 -12.27
C LEU A 3 -6.05 -8.18 -11.43
N LEU A 4 -5.37 -8.92 -10.56
CA LEU A 4 -6.05 -9.67 -9.51
C LEU A 4 -6.84 -8.67 -8.63
N TYR A 5 -8.03 -9.06 -8.19
CA TYR A 5 -8.87 -8.24 -7.32
C TYR A 5 -9.00 -8.92 -5.95
N ILE A 6 -8.66 -8.20 -4.89
CA ILE A 6 -8.62 -8.68 -3.50
C ILE A 6 -9.45 -7.73 -2.65
N GLN A 7 -10.44 -8.25 -1.93
CA GLN A 7 -11.37 -7.45 -1.14
C GLN A 7 -11.55 -8.01 0.27
N ASP A 8 -11.81 -7.12 1.25
CA ASP A 8 -12.23 -7.46 2.62
C ASP A 8 -11.26 -8.38 3.37
N LYS A 9 -9.95 -8.27 3.06
CA LYS A 9 -8.91 -9.09 3.68
C LYS A 9 -8.07 -8.32 4.68
N LYS A 10 -7.67 -9.02 5.74
CA LYS A 10 -6.53 -8.64 6.57
C LYS A 10 -5.32 -9.40 6.07
N ILE A 11 -4.23 -8.68 5.82
CA ILE A 11 -2.98 -9.21 5.29
C ILE A 11 -1.89 -8.83 6.29
N ASP A 12 -1.27 -9.83 6.89
CA ASP A 12 -0.15 -9.65 7.80
C ASP A 12 1.13 -10.30 7.27
N ARG A 13 2.20 -10.25 8.07
CA ARG A 13 3.53 -10.78 7.72
C ARG A 13 3.52 -12.27 7.30
N THR A 14 2.53 -13.04 7.74
CA THR A 14 2.42 -14.48 7.44
C THR A 14 1.77 -14.75 6.09
N ASP A 15 1.06 -13.77 5.53
CA ASP A 15 0.41 -13.87 4.22
C ASP A 15 1.34 -13.47 3.07
N LEU A 16 2.49 -12.85 3.36
CA LEU A 16 3.44 -12.42 2.35
C LEU A 16 4.32 -13.59 1.88
N VAL A 17 4.29 -13.88 0.58
CA VAL A 17 5.25 -14.77 -0.08
C VAL A 17 6.50 -13.97 -0.43
N ASP A 18 7.68 -14.45 -0.02
CA ASP A 18 8.97 -13.78 -0.27
C ASP A 18 9.02 -12.30 0.16
N HIS A 19 8.24 -11.93 1.18
CA HIS A 19 8.15 -10.55 1.70
C HIS A 19 7.63 -9.54 0.67
N ALA A 20 6.98 -10.02 -0.40
CA ALA A 20 6.43 -9.21 -1.46
C ALA A 20 4.91 -9.21 -1.43
N LEU A 21 4.32 -8.02 -1.61
CA LEU A 21 2.88 -7.88 -1.81
C LEU A 21 2.55 -8.15 -3.28
N GLU A 22 1.52 -8.95 -3.53
CA GLU A 22 1.10 -9.27 -4.89
C GLU A 22 0.59 -8.02 -5.64
N LYS A 23 0.84 -7.95 -6.95
CA LYS A 23 0.32 -6.86 -7.79
C LYS A 23 -1.16 -7.08 -8.06
N ALA A 24 -1.99 -6.31 -7.37
CA ALA A 24 -3.44 -6.44 -7.40
C ALA A 24 -4.15 -5.09 -7.18
N GLU A 25 -5.46 -5.10 -7.40
CA GLU A 25 -6.40 -4.12 -6.88
C GLU A 25 -6.93 -4.61 -5.54
N TYR A 26 -6.73 -3.79 -4.50
CA TYR A 26 -7.11 -4.04 -3.13
C TYR A 26 -8.24 -3.10 -2.75
N GLU A 27 -9.35 -3.66 -2.25
CA GLU A 27 -10.51 -2.89 -1.80
C GLU A 27 -10.90 -3.29 -0.37
N ASN A 28 -11.13 -2.29 0.50
CA ASN A 28 -11.49 -2.52 1.90
C ASN A 28 -10.56 -3.49 2.66
N CYS A 29 -9.25 -3.47 2.33
CA CYS A 29 -8.26 -4.36 2.91
C CYS A 29 -7.45 -3.67 4.03
N THR A 30 -7.02 -4.44 5.01
CA THR A 30 -6.13 -3.97 6.09
C THR A 30 -4.78 -4.68 6.01
N PHE A 31 -3.70 -3.92 5.92
CA PHE A 31 -2.32 -4.42 5.91
C PHE A 31 -1.68 -4.15 7.28
N ILE A 32 -1.18 -5.18 7.95
CA ILE A 32 -0.76 -5.10 9.36
C ILE A 32 0.70 -5.52 9.53
N ASN A 33 1.52 -4.62 10.08
CA ASN A 33 2.93 -4.87 10.44
C ASN A 33 3.76 -5.47 9.29
N LEU A 34 3.54 -4.98 8.06
CA LEU A 34 4.29 -5.44 6.89
C LEU A 34 5.60 -4.67 6.74
N GLU A 35 6.68 -5.39 6.46
CA GLU A 35 7.98 -4.82 6.06
C GLU A 35 8.05 -4.77 4.52
N LEU A 36 7.62 -3.66 3.93
CA LEU A 36 7.59 -3.41 2.49
C LEU A 36 8.71 -2.46 2.04
N SER A 37 9.73 -2.24 2.87
CA SER A 37 10.79 -1.29 2.56
C SER A 37 11.49 -1.64 1.25
N SER A 38 11.65 -0.67 0.35
CA SER A 38 12.21 -0.84 -0.99
C SER A 38 11.42 -1.77 -1.93
N SER A 39 10.23 -2.24 -1.53
CA SER A 39 9.37 -3.08 -2.37
C SER A 39 8.82 -2.34 -3.59
N ASP A 40 8.51 -3.09 -4.64
CA ASP A 40 7.86 -2.58 -5.84
C ASP A 40 6.34 -2.73 -5.76
N LEU A 41 5.64 -1.63 -5.46
CA LEU A 41 4.17 -1.58 -5.46
C LEU A 41 3.61 -0.98 -6.77
N SER A 42 4.45 -0.89 -7.80
CA SER A 42 4.08 -0.26 -9.06
C SER A 42 2.91 -0.98 -9.73
N GLY A 43 1.87 -0.22 -10.08
CA GLY A 43 0.66 -0.71 -10.72
C GLY A 43 -0.41 -1.26 -9.77
N CYS A 44 -0.17 -1.29 -8.46
CA CYS A 44 -1.21 -1.64 -7.49
C CYS A 44 -2.25 -0.52 -7.36
N ILE A 45 -3.48 -0.91 -7.06
CA ILE A 45 -4.58 0.01 -6.75
C ILE A 45 -5.06 -0.31 -5.35
N PHE A 46 -5.17 0.70 -4.49
CA PHE A 46 -5.67 0.57 -3.13
C PHE A 46 -6.87 1.49 -2.96
N THR A 47 -8.03 0.93 -2.64
CA THR A 47 -9.29 1.65 -2.42
C THR A 47 -9.84 1.31 -1.03
N ASP A 48 -10.15 2.33 -0.22
CA ASP A 48 -10.70 2.17 1.13
C ASP A 48 -9.86 1.25 2.04
N CYS A 49 -8.53 1.25 1.84
CA CYS A 49 -7.60 0.39 2.55
C CYS A 49 -6.95 1.07 3.75
N VAL A 50 -6.49 0.26 4.71
CA VAL A 50 -5.73 0.72 5.88
C VAL A 50 -4.38 0.01 5.92
N PHE A 51 -3.30 0.77 6.05
CA PHE A 51 -1.98 0.26 6.42
C PHE A 51 -1.73 0.60 7.89
N GLU A 52 -1.44 -0.40 8.72
CA GLU A 52 -1.24 -0.25 10.17
C GLU A 52 0.13 -0.83 10.57
N GLY A 53 1.01 0.02 11.10
CA GLY A 53 2.34 -0.40 11.56
C GLY A 53 3.28 -0.85 10.43
N CYS A 54 2.96 -0.54 9.18
CA CYS A 54 3.73 -0.99 8.02
C CYS A 54 4.94 -0.08 7.74
N ASN A 55 6.03 -0.67 7.26
CA ASN A 55 7.17 0.04 6.74
C ASN A 55 7.12 0.08 5.21
N LEU A 56 6.77 1.23 4.65
CA LEU A 56 6.70 1.50 3.21
C LEU A 56 7.88 2.38 2.74
N SER A 57 8.96 2.44 3.52
CA SER A 57 10.08 3.34 3.21
C SER A 57 10.70 2.97 1.86
N LEU A 58 10.96 3.96 1.00
CA LEU A 58 11.61 3.77 -0.30
C LEU A 58 10.86 2.84 -1.28
N CYS A 59 9.57 2.53 -1.07
CA CYS A 59 8.81 1.76 -2.06
C CYS A 59 8.76 2.49 -3.41
N LYS A 60 8.70 1.71 -4.48
CA LYS A 60 8.39 2.21 -5.82
C LYS A 60 6.88 2.25 -5.99
N LEU A 61 6.35 3.44 -6.32
CA LEU A 61 4.91 3.70 -6.45
C LEU A 61 4.51 4.07 -7.88
N LYS A 62 5.26 3.61 -8.89
CA LYS A 62 5.00 4.02 -10.29
C LYS A 62 3.64 3.48 -10.73
N ASN A 63 2.77 4.35 -11.22
CA ASN A 63 1.38 4.00 -11.59
C ASN A 63 0.58 3.34 -10.45
N THR A 64 0.95 3.59 -9.19
CA THR A 64 0.18 3.11 -8.03
C THR A 64 -0.91 4.13 -7.69
N SER A 65 -2.10 3.65 -7.32
CA SER A 65 -3.22 4.51 -6.92
C SER A 65 -3.60 4.25 -5.46
N PHE A 66 -3.77 5.31 -4.68
CA PHE A 66 -4.30 5.26 -3.33
C PHE A 66 -5.57 6.12 -3.28
N LYS A 67 -6.74 5.50 -3.06
CA LYS A 67 -8.05 6.14 -2.95
C LYS A 67 -8.61 5.87 -1.56
N THR A 68 -8.81 6.91 -0.76
CA THR A 68 -9.31 6.77 0.62
C THR A 68 -8.45 5.80 1.46
N VAL A 69 -7.12 5.94 1.39
CA VAL A 69 -6.21 5.06 2.12
C VAL A 69 -5.68 5.73 3.38
N GLN A 70 -5.67 4.99 4.48
CA GLN A 70 -5.10 5.42 5.75
C GLN A 70 -3.76 4.76 6.01
N PHE A 71 -2.80 5.52 6.54
CA PHE A 71 -1.49 5.03 6.96
C PHE A 71 -1.30 5.30 8.46
N ASN A 72 -1.64 4.33 9.30
CA ASN A 72 -1.60 4.44 10.76
C ASN A 72 -0.28 3.88 11.30
N HIS A 73 0.50 4.70 12.00
CA HIS A 73 1.80 4.30 12.57
C HIS A 73 2.79 3.70 11.54
N CYS A 74 2.70 4.14 10.28
CA CYS A 74 3.53 3.62 9.19
C CYS A 74 4.81 4.45 8.98
N LYS A 75 5.87 3.81 8.48
CA LYS A 75 7.07 4.50 7.99
C LYS A 75 6.93 4.77 6.49
N LEU A 76 6.90 6.04 6.09
CA LEU A 76 6.70 6.48 4.70
C LEU A 76 7.93 7.19 4.09
N LEU A 77 9.10 7.02 4.70
CA LEU A 77 10.29 7.81 4.37
C LEU A 77 10.77 7.54 2.94
N GLY A 78 11.04 8.61 2.19
CA GLY A 78 11.65 8.51 0.86
C GLY A 78 10.71 7.98 -0.24
N LEU A 79 9.40 7.93 0.03
CA LEU A 79 8.40 7.69 -1.00
C LEU A 79 8.40 8.83 -2.02
N ARG A 80 8.43 8.46 -3.30
CA ARG A 80 8.19 9.38 -4.42
C ARG A 80 6.76 9.20 -4.88
N TRP A 81 5.94 10.19 -4.58
CA TRP A 81 4.59 10.29 -5.10
C TRP A 81 4.70 10.83 -6.53
N ASP A 82 4.19 10.10 -7.52
CA ASP A 82 4.02 10.66 -8.86
C ASP A 82 3.00 11.81 -8.74
N ASP A 83 3.31 12.98 -9.31
CA ASP A 83 2.74 14.32 -9.06
C ASP A 83 1.20 14.49 -9.23
N GLY A 84 0.41 13.42 -9.36
CA GLY A 84 -1.01 13.46 -9.67
C GLY A 84 -2.00 13.29 -8.50
N ASN A 85 -1.60 12.74 -7.34
CA ASN A 85 -2.57 12.32 -6.30
C ASN A 85 -2.11 12.54 -4.84
N ALA A 86 -1.16 13.45 -4.60
CA ALA A 86 -0.68 13.79 -3.25
C ALA A 86 -1.74 14.46 -2.34
N PHE A 87 -2.97 14.67 -2.83
CA PHE A 87 -3.98 15.49 -2.16
C PHE A 87 -4.72 14.81 -1.00
N PHE A 88 -4.55 13.50 -0.78
CA PHE A 88 -5.33 12.74 0.21
C PHE A 88 -4.58 12.29 1.47
N ILE A 89 -3.31 12.66 1.66
CA ILE A 89 -2.56 12.32 2.90
C ILE A 89 -2.96 13.23 4.09
N LEU A 90 -4.11 13.91 4.03
CA LEU A 90 -4.67 14.70 5.12
C LEU A 90 -5.44 13.82 6.11
N SER A 91 -4.74 12.88 6.76
CA SER A 91 -5.14 12.42 8.09
C SER A 91 -3.91 11.92 8.85
N ARG A 92 -3.23 12.88 9.49
CA ARG A 92 -2.21 12.68 10.53
C ARG A 92 -1.13 11.64 10.23
N ILE A 93 -0.14 12.08 9.45
CA ILE A 93 1.25 11.68 9.71
C ILE A 93 1.67 12.25 11.08
#